data_AF-A0A938T4S4-F1
#
_entry.id   AF-A0A938T4S4-F1
#
_cell.length_a   1.000
_cell.length_b   1.000
_cell.length_c   1.000
_cell.angle_alpha   90.00
_cell.angle_beta   90.00
_cell.angle_gamma   90.00
#
_symmetry.space_group_name_H-M   'P 1'
#
loop_
_entity.id
_entity.type
_entity.pdbx_description
1 polymer ?
#
loop_
_entity_poly.entity_id
_entity_poly.type
_entity_poly.pdbx_seq_one_letter_code
_entity_poly.pdbx_strand_id
1 'polypeptide(L)'
;MMHFAHKSDVLRLKLLIEKGGIYMDLDTICKRPFENLLKYNFVIGKQGRFRKKFCNGIIMSEKNSVFANLWFEQYKTFRSKGKDKYWAEHSSKISYILSKKYPSLLHIVPSDYFHYPLYYPFHLKKLFEKCIDYKNAYCHHLWEGGSWNKYLKNLTQEYIKKVDTTYNIIARKFL
;
A
#
# COMPACT_ATOMS: atom_id res chain seq x y z
N MET A 1 -7.89 14.68 -14.70
CA MET A 1 -6.92 13.76 -14.08
C MET A 1 -5.79 13.45 -15.08
N MET A 2 -4.60 14.04 -14.91
CA MET A 2 -3.53 13.99 -15.93
C MET A 2 -2.44 12.95 -15.63
N HIS A 3 -2.06 12.79 -14.35
CA HIS A 3 -0.94 11.92 -13.95
C HIS A 3 -1.34 10.43 -13.87
N PHE A 4 -0.49 9.53 -14.37
CA PHE A 4 -0.76 8.08 -14.42
C PHE A 4 -1.03 7.45 -13.04
N ALA A 5 -0.30 7.87 -12.01
CA ALA A 5 -0.53 7.43 -10.63
C ALA A 5 -2.00 7.67 -10.20
N HIS A 6 -2.56 8.83 -10.53
CA HIS A 6 -3.96 9.13 -10.22
C HIS A 6 -4.96 8.34 -11.06
N LYS A 7 -4.62 8.04 -12.32
CA LYS A 7 -5.43 7.12 -13.14
C LYS A 7 -5.48 5.72 -12.50
N SER A 8 -4.34 5.26 -11.96
CA SER A 8 -4.26 4.00 -11.21
C SER A 8 -5.06 4.04 -9.91
N ASP A 9 -5.11 5.18 -9.20
CA ASP A 9 -5.97 5.36 -8.02
C ASP A 9 -7.46 5.13 -8.33
N VAL A 10 -7.93 5.60 -9.48
CA VAL A 10 -9.32 5.41 -9.93
C VAL A 10 -9.55 3.97 -10.40
N LEU A 11 -8.62 3.43 -11.19
CA LEU A 11 -8.75 2.09 -11.76
C LEU A 11 -8.79 1.02 -10.67
N ARG A 12 -7.92 1.10 -9.66
CA ARG A 12 -7.90 0.12 -8.55
C ARG A 12 -9.24 0.07 -7.81
N LEU A 13 -9.86 1.24 -7.55
CA LEU A 13 -11.15 1.30 -6.88
C LEU A 13 -12.26 0.74 -7.77
N LYS A 14 -12.28 1.08 -9.06
CA LYS A 14 -13.24 0.50 -10.03
C LYS A 14 -13.15 -1.02 -10.06
N LEU A 15 -11.94 -1.57 -10.16
CA LEU A 15 -11.72 -3.02 -10.19
C LEU A 15 -12.16 -3.68 -8.90
N LEU A 16 -11.85 -3.09 -7.74
CA LEU A 16 -12.30 -3.61 -6.44
C LEU A 16 -13.84 -3.54 -6.30
N ILE A 17 -14.49 -2.50 -6.80
CA ILE A 17 -15.95 -2.40 -6.81
C ILE A 17 -16.55 -3.48 -7.73
N GLU A 18 -15.97 -3.70 -8.91
CA GLU A 18 -16.51 -4.63 -9.91
C GLU A 18 -16.24 -6.11 -9.55
N LYS A 19 -15.05 -6.41 -9.03
CA LYS A 19 -14.55 -7.78 -8.84
C LYS A 19 -14.36 -8.17 -7.38
N GLY A 20 -14.23 -7.22 -6.47
CA GLY A 20 -13.72 -7.47 -5.13
C GLY A 20 -12.26 -7.93 -5.16
N GLY A 21 -11.82 -8.56 -4.08
CA GLY A 21 -10.50 -9.17 -3.95
C GLY A 21 -9.47 -8.26 -3.28
N ILE A 22 -8.20 -8.50 -3.62
CA ILE A 22 -7.05 -7.81 -3.04
C ILE A 22 -6.33 -7.04 -4.16
N TYR A 23 -6.20 -5.74 -3.98
CA TYR A 23 -5.34 -4.89 -4.79
C TYR A 23 -4.01 -4.68 -4.08
N MET A 24 -2.91 -4.75 -4.83
CA MET A 24 -1.56 -4.43 -4.37
C MET A 24 -0.82 -3.60 -5.43
N ASP A 25 -0.11 -2.56 -5.01
CA ASP A 25 0.84 -1.85 -5.87
C ASP A 25 1.93 -2.84 -6.34
N LEU A 26 2.46 -2.65 -7.55
CA LEU A 26 3.42 -3.58 -8.17
C LEU A 26 4.74 -3.68 -7.41
N ASP A 27 5.10 -2.65 -6.65
CA ASP A 27 6.29 -2.58 -5.81
C ASP A 27 5.96 -3.02 -4.38
N THR A 28 5.33 -4.17 -4.23
CA THR A 28 5.05 -4.80 -2.94
C THR A 28 5.65 -6.20 -2.87
N ILE A 29 6.01 -6.64 -1.67
CA ILE A 29 6.46 -8.02 -1.43
C ILE A 29 5.70 -8.63 -0.26
N CYS A 30 5.12 -9.81 -0.49
CA CYS A 30 4.35 -10.55 0.52
C CYS A 30 5.27 -11.34 1.45
N LYS A 31 5.08 -11.19 2.77
CA LYS A 31 5.80 -11.94 3.81
C LYS A 31 5.00 -13.14 4.31
N ARG A 32 3.69 -12.96 4.46
CA ARG A 32 2.72 -13.95 4.96
C ARG A 32 1.37 -13.75 4.28
N PRO A 33 0.50 -14.77 4.29
CA PRO A 33 -0.73 -14.71 3.53
C PRO A 33 -1.83 -13.94 4.29
N PHE A 34 -2.90 -13.51 3.58
CA PHE A 34 -3.89 -12.53 4.07
C PHE A 34 -5.21 -13.15 4.57
N GLU A 35 -5.31 -14.47 4.69
CA GLU A 35 -6.58 -15.20 4.88
C GLU A 35 -7.38 -14.69 6.07
N ASN A 36 -6.72 -14.41 7.19
CA ASN A 36 -7.38 -13.96 8.40
C ASN A 36 -7.95 -12.53 8.32
N LEU A 37 -7.63 -11.79 7.26
CA LEU A 37 -8.19 -10.47 6.94
C LEU A 37 -9.35 -10.55 5.94
N LEU A 38 -9.56 -11.68 5.25
CA LEU A 38 -10.64 -11.85 4.26
C LEU A 38 -12.05 -11.85 4.87
N LYS A 39 -12.16 -11.98 6.19
CA LYS A 39 -13.43 -11.91 6.93
C LYS A 39 -14.05 -10.51 7.04
N TYR A 40 -13.35 -9.47 6.56
CA TYR A 40 -13.81 -8.08 6.64
C TYR A 40 -14.16 -7.56 5.25
N ASN A 41 -15.27 -6.81 5.16
CA ASN A 41 -15.82 -6.34 3.88
C ASN A 41 -14.92 -5.32 3.16
N PHE A 42 -14.10 -4.57 3.91
CA PHE A 42 -13.12 -3.64 3.37
C PHE A 42 -11.95 -3.52 4.35
N VAL A 43 -10.71 -3.65 3.87
CA VAL A 43 -9.49 -3.60 4.70
C VAL A 43 -8.50 -2.60 4.14
N ILE A 44 -7.95 -1.75 5.00
CA ILE A 44 -6.93 -0.76 4.61
C ILE A 44 -5.94 -0.48 5.75
N GLY A 45 -4.70 -0.12 5.37
CA GLY A 45 -3.64 0.24 6.29
C GLY A 45 -3.39 1.75 6.40
N LYS A 46 -2.98 2.20 7.59
CA LYS A 46 -2.44 3.57 7.78
C LYS A 46 -1.07 3.71 7.13
N GLN A 47 -0.82 4.88 6.51
CA GLN A 47 0.53 5.24 6.08
C GLN A 47 1.35 5.74 7.27
N GLY A 48 1.71 4.85 8.19
CA GLY A 48 2.43 5.17 9.42
C GLY A 48 1.52 5.48 10.62
N ARG A 49 2.03 5.17 11.83
CA ARG A 49 1.27 5.12 13.09
C ARG A 49 0.49 6.39 13.43
N PHE A 50 1.14 7.55 13.31
CA PHE A 50 0.60 8.85 13.75
C PHE A 50 -0.01 9.69 12.64
N ARG A 51 -0.12 9.15 11.41
CA ARG A 51 -0.60 9.94 10.27
C ARG A 51 -2.11 9.85 10.13
N LYS A 52 -2.74 10.99 9.87
CA LYS A 52 -4.17 11.10 9.51
C LYS A 52 -4.40 10.81 8.01
N LYS A 53 -3.83 9.72 7.50
CA LYS A 53 -3.98 9.27 6.11
C LYS A 53 -3.76 7.76 5.99
N PHE A 54 -4.48 7.14 5.07
CA PHE A 54 -4.23 5.75 4.67
C PHE A 54 -3.24 5.68 3.52
N CYS A 55 -2.77 4.48 3.20
CA CYS A 55 -2.08 4.21 1.95
C CYS A 55 -2.97 3.26 1.13
N ASN A 56 -3.17 3.59 -0.14
CA ASN A 56 -4.01 2.85 -1.06
C ASN A 56 -3.24 1.77 -1.85
N GLY A 57 -1.98 1.52 -1.49
CA GLY A 57 -1.14 0.53 -2.16
C GLY A 57 -1.45 -0.91 -1.79
N ILE A 58 -2.23 -1.13 -0.71
CA ILE A 58 -2.82 -2.44 -0.39
C ILE A 58 -4.25 -2.18 0.07
N ILE A 59 -5.23 -2.75 -0.64
CA ILE A 59 -6.65 -2.65 -0.30
C ILE A 59 -7.27 -4.02 -0.50
N MET A 60 -8.05 -4.49 0.48
CA MET A 60 -8.91 -5.65 0.32
C MET A 60 -10.36 -5.17 0.35
N SER A 61 -11.20 -5.67 -0.55
CA SER A 61 -12.59 -5.25 -0.62
C SER A 61 -13.45 -6.40 -1.11
N GLU A 62 -14.61 -6.58 -0.51
CA GLU A 62 -15.68 -7.31 -1.19
C GLU A 62 -16.12 -6.56 -2.45
N LYS A 63 -16.66 -7.31 -3.40
CA LYS A 63 -17.32 -6.75 -4.57
C LYS A 63 -18.42 -5.80 -4.12
N ASN A 64 -18.50 -4.64 -4.76
CA ASN A 64 -19.49 -3.60 -4.48
C ASN A 64 -19.52 -3.11 -3.02
N SER A 65 -18.38 -3.12 -2.33
CA SER A 65 -18.29 -2.59 -0.96
C SER A 65 -18.80 -1.14 -0.86
N VAL A 66 -19.60 -0.86 0.16
CA VAL A 66 -20.16 0.49 0.41
C VAL A 66 -19.05 1.51 0.61
N PHE A 67 -17.99 1.15 1.35
CA PHE A 67 -16.87 2.06 1.59
C PHE A 67 -16.10 2.38 0.29
N ALA A 68 -15.86 1.36 -0.55
CA ALA A 68 -15.19 1.53 -1.84
C ALA A 68 -15.97 2.49 -2.75
N ASN A 69 -17.30 2.31 -2.86
CA ASN A 69 -18.16 3.20 -3.62
C ASN A 69 -18.15 4.64 -3.07
N LEU A 70 -18.30 4.82 -1.75
CA LEU A 70 -18.23 6.15 -1.12
C LEU A 70 -16.92 6.86 -1.39
N TRP A 71 -15.80 6.14 -1.35
CA TRP A 71 -14.48 6.69 -1.66
C TRP A 71 -14.35 7.01 -3.16
N PHE A 72 -14.76 6.11 -4.03
CA PHE A 72 -14.74 6.29 -5.48
C PHE A 72 -15.52 7.55 -5.90
N GLU A 73 -16.70 7.77 -5.31
CA GLU A 73 -17.53 8.95 -5.58
C GLU A 73 -16.82 10.28 -5.29
N GLN A 74 -15.86 10.31 -4.36
CA GLN A 74 -15.11 11.54 -4.05
C GLN A 74 -14.22 11.99 -5.21
N TYR A 75 -13.84 11.08 -6.12
CA TYR A 75 -13.04 11.43 -7.31
C TYR A 75 -13.78 12.34 -8.29
N LYS A 76 -15.11 12.54 -8.15
CA LYS A 76 -15.85 13.56 -8.92
C LYS A 76 -15.33 14.99 -8.67
N THR A 77 -14.71 15.23 -7.52
CA THR A 77 -14.13 16.53 -7.13
C THR A 77 -12.60 16.59 -7.33
N PHE A 78 -12.04 15.63 -8.06
CA PHE A 78 -10.59 15.48 -8.20
C PHE A 78 -9.94 16.69 -8.90
N ARG A 79 -8.95 17.29 -8.24
CA ARG A 79 -8.32 18.54 -8.69
C ARG A 79 -6.80 18.55 -8.75
N SER A 80 -6.13 17.44 -8.42
CA SER A 80 -4.67 17.37 -8.54
C SER A 80 -4.25 17.38 -10.01
N LYS A 81 -3.23 18.16 -10.32
CA LYS A 81 -2.52 18.18 -11.61
C LYS A 81 -1.33 17.22 -11.64
N GLY A 82 -1.02 16.55 -10.52
CA GLY A 82 0.13 15.68 -10.35
C GLY A 82 1.29 16.39 -9.67
N LYS A 83 1.95 15.68 -8.73
CA LYS A 83 3.07 16.16 -7.89
C LYS A 83 2.82 17.53 -7.23
N ASP A 84 1.57 17.85 -6.92
CA ASP A 84 1.17 19.12 -6.31
C ASP A 84 0.70 18.94 -4.86
N LYS A 85 0.24 20.03 -4.24
CA LYS A 85 -0.27 20.00 -2.85
C LYS A 85 -1.50 19.10 -2.64
N TYR A 86 -2.21 18.75 -3.71
CA TYR A 86 -3.39 17.89 -3.70
C TYR A 86 -3.06 16.41 -3.99
N TRP A 87 -1.79 16.08 -4.21
CA TRP A 87 -1.31 14.73 -4.57
C TRP A 87 -1.92 13.60 -3.72
N ALA A 88 -1.96 13.80 -2.40
CA ALA A 88 -2.44 12.78 -1.46
C ALA A 88 -3.91 12.97 -1.04
N GLU A 89 -4.63 13.95 -1.62
CA GLU A 89 -5.99 14.32 -1.21
C GLU A 89 -6.95 13.13 -1.37
N HIS A 90 -7.16 12.68 -2.60
CA HIS A 90 -8.10 11.59 -2.90
C HIS A 90 -7.52 10.21 -2.63
N SER A 91 -6.22 9.99 -2.88
CA SER A 91 -5.59 8.68 -2.72
C SER A 91 -5.33 8.26 -1.27
N SER A 92 -5.42 9.19 -0.31
CA SER A 92 -5.00 8.89 1.07
C SER A 92 -5.76 9.66 2.17
N LYS A 93 -5.96 10.98 2.02
CA LYS A 93 -6.57 11.80 3.07
C LYS A 93 -8.09 11.62 3.14
N ILE A 94 -8.75 11.59 1.99
CA ILE A 94 -10.21 11.47 1.89
C ILE A 94 -10.71 10.16 2.49
N SER A 95 -10.07 9.02 2.20
CA SER A 95 -10.46 7.74 2.81
C SER A 95 -10.28 7.75 4.32
N TYR A 96 -9.26 8.43 4.85
CA TYR A 96 -9.13 8.64 6.29
C TYR A 96 -10.30 9.46 6.87
N ILE A 97 -10.72 10.54 6.21
CA ILE A 97 -11.87 11.34 6.63
C ILE A 97 -13.16 10.50 6.59
N LEU A 98 -13.39 9.76 5.50
CA LEU A 98 -14.55 8.87 5.36
C LEU A 98 -14.57 7.79 6.45
N SER A 99 -13.43 7.25 6.87
CA SER A 99 -13.37 6.27 7.96
C SER A 99 -13.81 6.82 9.31
N LYS A 100 -13.71 8.14 9.51
CA LYS A 100 -14.23 8.79 10.73
C LYS A 100 -15.73 8.98 10.66
N LYS A 101 -16.28 9.20 9.47
CA LYS A 101 -17.72 9.34 9.25
C LYS A 101 -18.45 7.99 9.25
N TYR A 102 -17.80 6.95 8.73
CA TYR A 102 -18.39 5.62 8.55
C TYR A 102 -17.48 4.50 9.10
N PRO A 103 -17.20 4.48 10.42
CA PRO A 103 -16.22 3.57 11.01
C PRO A 103 -16.63 2.09 10.92
N SER A 104 -17.92 1.78 10.76
CA SER A 104 -18.42 0.41 10.62
C SER A 104 -18.23 -0.20 9.23
N LEU A 105 -17.91 0.61 8.22
CA LEU A 105 -17.82 0.14 6.82
C LEU A 105 -16.44 -0.40 6.44
N LEU A 106 -15.47 -0.38 7.34
CA LEU A 106 -14.11 -0.80 7.07
C LEU A 106 -13.39 -1.34 8.31
N HIS A 107 -12.39 -2.18 8.06
CA HIS A 107 -11.41 -2.61 9.04
C HIS A 107 -10.07 -1.93 8.77
N ILE A 108 -9.58 -1.20 9.78
CA ILE A 108 -8.28 -0.51 9.70
C ILE A 108 -7.24 -1.38 10.39
N VAL A 109 -6.28 -1.92 9.64
CA VAL A 109 -5.21 -2.73 10.21
C VAL A 109 -4.14 -1.88 10.90
N PRO A 110 -3.37 -2.45 11.85
CA PRO A 110 -2.18 -1.81 12.41
C PRO A 110 -1.21 -1.29 11.34
N SER A 111 -0.53 -0.18 11.64
CA SER A 111 0.33 0.51 10.65
C SER A 111 1.56 -0.28 10.22
N ASP A 112 1.92 -1.34 10.95
CA ASP A 112 3.02 -2.24 10.67
C ASP A 112 2.61 -3.50 9.89
N TYR A 113 1.34 -3.62 9.47
CA TYR A 113 0.87 -4.75 8.67
C TYR A 113 1.29 -4.64 7.20
N PHE A 114 1.14 -3.47 6.57
CA PHE A 114 1.27 -3.34 5.11
C PHE A 114 2.37 -2.38 4.65
N HIS A 115 2.56 -1.25 5.35
CA HIS A 115 3.31 -0.11 4.80
C HIS A 115 4.52 0.30 5.65
N TYR A 116 4.83 -0.42 6.72
CA TYR A 116 6.04 -0.17 7.49
C TYR A 116 7.14 -1.14 7.07
N PRO A 117 8.40 -0.71 6.92
CA PRO A 117 8.91 0.67 6.97
C PRO A 117 8.39 1.59 5.83
N LEU A 118 8.39 2.91 6.07
CA LEU A 118 7.88 3.92 5.11
C LEU A 118 8.93 4.33 4.06
N TYR A 119 8.57 5.25 3.15
CA TYR A 119 9.41 5.77 2.05
C TYR A 119 10.61 6.65 2.46
N TYR A 120 10.87 6.87 3.76
CA TYR A 120 11.97 7.72 4.21
C TYR A 120 13.33 7.05 3.99
N PRO A 121 14.41 7.78 3.68
CA PRO A 121 15.72 7.18 3.41
C PRO A 121 16.20 6.21 4.50
N PHE A 122 16.03 6.56 5.78
CA PHE A 122 16.42 5.69 6.90
C PHE A 122 15.55 4.42 7.00
N HIS A 123 14.28 4.47 6.57
CA HIS A 123 13.41 3.32 6.49
C HIS A 123 13.73 2.42 5.28
N LEU A 124 14.10 3.01 4.15
CA LEU A 124 14.57 2.23 2.99
C LEU A 124 15.83 1.44 3.34
N LYS A 125 16.77 2.04 4.10
CA LYS A 125 17.93 1.31 4.64
C LYS A 125 17.53 0.11 5.49
N LYS A 126 16.46 0.22 6.30
CA LYS A 126 15.97 -0.92 7.11
C LYS A 126 15.49 -2.10 6.24
N LEU A 127 14.89 -1.81 5.08
CA LEU A 127 14.44 -2.84 4.14
C LEU A 127 15.61 -3.45 3.35
N PHE A 128 16.50 -2.62 2.81
CA PHE A 128 17.46 -3.04 1.78
C PHE A 128 18.92 -3.14 2.25
N GLU A 129 19.25 -2.70 3.46
CA GLU A 129 20.63 -2.73 4.00
C GLU A 129 20.73 -3.38 5.39
N LYS A 130 19.59 -3.68 6.04
CA LYS A 130 19.53 -4.27 7.39
C LYS A 130 18.74 -5.56 7.35
N CYS A 131 18.97 -6.41 8.36
CA CYS A 131 18.23 -7.63 8.60
C CYS A 131 17.32 -7.43 9.82
N ILE A 132 16.10 -6.95 9.59
CA ILE A 132 15.12 -6.69 10.65
C ILE A 132 13.88 -7.52 10.38
N ASP A 133 13.52 -8.39 11.32
CA ASP A 133 12.28 -9.16 11.22
C ASP A 133 11.07 -8.34 11.70
N TYR A 134 10.26 -7.90 10.73
CA TYR A 134 8.95 -7.30 11.01
C TYR A 134 7.91 -8.38 11.24
N LYS A 135 7.85 -8.95 12.45
CA LYS A 135 6.96 -10.06 12.83
C LYS A 135 5.49 -9.82 12.47
N ASN A 136 5.03 -8.58 12.57
CA ASN A 136 3.66 -8.16 12.29
C ASN A 136 3.40 -7.76 10.83
N ALA A 137 4.38 -7.84 9.94
CA ALA A 137 4.17 -7.48 8.53
C ALA A 137 3.49 -8.62 7.77
N TYR A 138 2.42 -8.28 7.04
CA TYR A 138 1.87 -9.11 5.97
C TYR A 138 2.65 -8.95 4.68
N CYS A 139 2.98 -7.71 4.36
CA CYS A 139 3.75 -7.33 3.19
C CYS A 139 4.54 -6.05 3.48
N HIS A 140 5.45 -5.72 2.57
CA HIS A 140 6.13 -4.44 2.56
C HIS A 140 5.91 -3.74 1.23
N HIS A 141 5.57 -2.45 1.29
CA HIS A 141 5.68 -1.53 0.16
C HIS A 141 7.16 -1.17 -0.02
N LEU A 142 7.68 -1.34 -1.24
CA LEU A 142 9.09 -1.15 -1.60
C LEU A 142 9.40 0.31 -1.96
N TRP A 143 8.38 1.14 -2.21
CA TRP A 143 8.48 2.58 -2.47
C TRP A 143 9.40 2.86 -3.66
N GLU A 144 9.10 2.26 -4.81
CA GLU A 144 9.91 2.25 -6.04
C GLU A 144 10.52 3.62 -6.34
N GLY A 145 9.73 4.69 -6.33
CA GLY A 145 10.23 6.03 -6.64
C GLY A 145 11.40 6.51 -5.75
N GLY A 146 11.54 5.97 -4.53
CA GLY A 146 12.67 6.23 -3.64
C GLY A 146 13.72 5.11 -3.56
N SER A 147 13.35 3.86 -3.88
CA SER A 147 14.22 2.70 -3.76
C SER A 147 14.85 2.24 -5.08
N TRP A 148 14.28 2.63 -6.22
CA TRP A 148 14.65 2.12 -7.54
C TRP A 148 16.14 2.29 -7.85
N ASN A 149 16.60 3.54 -7.84
CA ASN A 149 17.95 3.89 -8.27
C ASN A 149 19.05 3.32 -7.40
N LYS A 150 18.77 3.13 -6.10
CA LYS A 150 19.80 2.69 -5.15
C LYS A 150 19.77 1.19 -4.89
N TYR A 151 18.58 0.58 -4.91
CA TYR A 151 18.40 -0.80 -4.49
C TYR A 151 17.82 -1.67 -5.60
N LEU A 152 16.66 -1.33 -6.16
CA LEU A 152 15.90 -2.27 -6.99
C LEU A 152 16.48 -2.50 -8.39
N LYS A 153 16.98 -1.45 -9.06
CA LYS A 153 17.36 -1.54 -10.48
C LYS A 153 18.52 -2.49 -10.78
N ASN A 154 19.34 -2.79 -9.77
CA ASN A 154 20.54 -3.63 -9.90
C ASN A 154 20.40 -4.96 -9.14
N LEU A 155 19.20 -5.33 -8.70
CA LEU A 155 19.00 -6.62 -8.02
C LEU A 155 19.25 -7.79 -8.97
N THR A 156 20.03 -8.76 -8.50
CA THR A 156 20.22 -10.05 -9.17
C THR A 156 19.78 -11.18 -8.24
N GLN A 157 19.39 -12.32 -8.81
CA GLN A 157 19.05 -13.50 -8.00
C GLN A 157 20.23 -13.93 -7.12
N GLU A 158 21.45 -13.85 -7.64
CA GLU A 158 22.66 -14.16 -6.89
C GLU A 158 22.81 -13.24 -5.67
N TYR A 159 22.65 -11.93 -5.84
CA TYR A 159 22.69 -10.97 -4.74
C TYR A 159 21.61 -11.26 -3.69
N ILE A 160 20.38 -11.55 -4.13
CA ILE A 160 19.27 -11.90 -3.23
C ILE A 160 19.61 -13.16 -2.42
N LYS A 161 20.18 -14.18 -3.05
CA LYS A 161 20.54 -15.45 -2.39
C LYS A 161 21.73 -15.29 -1.44
N LYS A 162 22.71 -14.43 -1.74
CA LYS A 162 23.97 -14.30 -0.96
C LYS A 162 23.97 -13.23 0.12
N VAL A 163 23.18 -12.16 -0.02
CA VAL A 163 23.24 -11.01 0.90
C VAL A 163 21.99 -10.95 1.77
N ASP A 164 22.17 -10.94 3.08
CA ASP A 164 21.08 -10.86 4.04
C ASP A 164 20.60 -9.42 4.24
N THR A 165 19.37 -9.18 3.78
CA THR A 165 18.60 -7.96 4.04
C THR A 165 17.15 -8.36 4.30
N THR A 166 16.38 -7.49 4.94
CA THR A 166 14.95 -7.72 5.18
C THR A 166 14.22 -8.08 3.89
N TYR A 167 14.46 -7.32 2.81
CA TYR A 167 13.89 -7.59 1.49
C TYR A 167 14.39 -8.93 0.92
N ASN A 168 15.70 -9.17 0.89
CA ASN A 168 16.27 -10.36 0.26
C ASN A 168 15.79 -11.66 0.93
N ILE A 169 15.71 -11.68 2.27
CA ILE A 169 15.23 -12.85 3.01
C ILE A 169 13.78 -13.20 2.63
N ILE A 170 12.94 -12.19 2.42
CA ILE A 170 11.56 -12.42 1.97
C ILE A 170 11.54 -12.84 0.49
N ALA A 171 12.33 -12.19 -0.36
CA ALA A 171 12.39 -12.44 -1.79
C ALA A 171 12.84 -13.87 -2.15
N ARG A 172 13.71 -14.48 -1.33
CA ARG A 172 14.16 -15.87 -1.51
C ARG A 172 13.03 -16.91 -1.58
N LYS A 173 11.85 -16.61 -1.02
CA LYS A 173 10.68 -17.51 -1.08
C LYS A 173 10.07 -17.61 -2.49
N PHE A 174 10.45 -16.72 -3.40
CA PHE A 174 9.88 -16.59 -4.74
C PHE A 174 10.93 -16.80 -5.85
N LEU A 175 12.11 -17.33 -5.51
CA LEU A 175 13.25 -17.58 -6.41
C LEU A 175 13.54 -19.08 -6.58
#